data_AF-A0A954R4U0-F1
#
_entry.id   AF-A0A954R4U0-F1
#
_cell.length_a   1.000
_cell.length_b   1.000
_cell.length_c   1.000
_cell.angle_alpha   90.00
_cell.angle_beta   90.00
_cell.angle_gamma   90.00
#
_symmetry.space_group_name_H-M   'P 1'
#
loop_
_entity.id
_entity.type
_entity.pdbx_description
1 polymer ?
#
loop_
_entity_poly.entity_id
_entity_poly.type
_entity_poly.pdbx_seq_one_letter_code
_entity_poly.pdbx_strand_id
1 'polypeptide(L)'
;MSAAITFTSETPPPFPMHRFTVAEYRQLGELGVLAPEDRVELLEGWIVEKMNHRPAHGYAVRYLNNWLVRVLPVGWLAQCQLPIATD
;
A
#
# COMPACT_ATOMS: atom_id res chain seq x y z
N MET A 1 20.45 15.92 6.81
CA MET A 1 20.60 14.57 6.23
C MET A 1 19.91 13.61 7.20
N SER A 2 18.72 13.11 6.85
CA SER A 2 18.00 12.16 7.70
C SER A 2 18.35 10.76 7.22
N ALA A 3 18.96 9.95 8.08
CA ALA A 3 19.20 8.55 7.77
C ALA A 3 17.84 7.84 7.73
N ALA A 4 17.52 7.21 6.61
CA ALA A 4 16.37 6.32 6.53
C ALA A 4 16.62 5.17 7.50
N ILE A 5 15.73 4.99 8.47
CA ILE A 5 15.76 3.81 9.33
C ILE A 5 15.35 2.64 8.44
N THR A 6 16.26 1.71 8.21
CA THR A 6 15.99 0.50 7.42
C THR A 6 15.43 -0.58 8.35
N PHE A 7 14.12 -0.79 8.33
CA PHE A 7 13.46 -1.91 9.01
C PHE A 7 13.44 -3.15 8.10
N THR A 8 14.60 -3.78 7.89
CA THR A 8 14.66 -5.07 7.19
C THR A 8 15.43 -6.07 8.05
N SER A 9 14.74 -6.76 8.96
CA SER A 9 15.30 -7.96 9.59
C SER A 9 14.98 -9.17 8.71
N GLU A 10 16.01 -9.88 8.25
CA GLU A 10 15.83 -11.14 7.50
C GLU A 10 15.24 -12.25 8.37
N THR A 11 15.47 -12.18 9.67
CA THR A 11 14.91 -13.11 10.64
C THR A 11 13.53 -12.64 11.13
N PRO A 12 12.50 -13.50 11.09
CA PRO A 12 11.21 -13.18 11.69
C PRO A 12 11.37 -13.00 13.21
N PRO A 13 10.55 -12.16 13.86
CA PRO A 13 10.58 -11.98 15.30
C PRO A 13 10.50 -13.33 16.03
N PRO A 14 11.25 -13.54 17.13
CA PRO A 14 11.28 -14.81 17.84
C PRO A 14 10.00 -15.12 18.65
N PHE A 15 8.95 -14.32 18.46
CA PHE A 15 7.68 -14.41 19.17
C PHE A 15 6.53 -14.54 18.16
N PRO A 16 5.39 -15.14 18.57
CA PRO A 16 4.20 -15.17 17.73
C PRO A 16 3.77 -13.75 17.39
N MET A 17 3.63 -13.45 16.11
CA MET A 17 3.16 -12.16 15.62
C MET A 17 1.67 -12.25 15.33
N HIS A 18 0.91 -11.25 15.79
CA HIS A 18 -0.50 -11.10 15.41
C HIS A 18 -0.61 -10.74 13.93
N ARG A 19 -1.56 -11.36 13.22
CA ARG A 19 -1.91 -10.97 11.86
C ARG A 19 -3.15 -10.10 11.89
N PHE A 20 -3.04 -8.91 11.32
CA PHE A 20 -4.16 -7.97 11.26
C PHE A 20 -5.16 -8.37 10.19
N THR A 21 -6.43 -8.32 10.53
CA THR A 21 -7.53 -8.35 9.58
C THR A 21 -7.70 -6.98 8.91
N VAL A 22 -8.41 -6.94 7.78
CA VAL A 22 -8.77 -5.68 7.11
C VAL A 22 -9.57 -4.76 8.05
N ALA A 23 -10.46 -5.34 8.88
CA ALA A 23 -11.27 -4.58 9.82
C ALA A 23 -10.41 -3.91 10.91
N GLU A 24 -9.47 -4.66 11.51
CA GLU A 24 -8.54 -4.10 12.50
C GLU A 24 -7.65 -3.01 11.89
N TYR A 25 -7.10 -3.22 10.70
CA TYR A 25 -6.29 -2.20 10.01
C TYR A 25 -7.07 -0.90 9.77
N ARG A 26 -8.33 -0.99 9.31
CA ARG A 26 -9.19 0.19 9.15
C ARG A 26 -9.47 0.88 10.47
N GLN A 27 -9.77 0.12 11.52
CA GLN A 27 -10.01 0.66 12.85
C GLN A 27 -8.78 1.41 13.39
N LEU A 28 -7.57 0.91 13.15
CA LEU A 28 -6.34 1.61 13.52
C LEU A 28 -6.20 2.96 12.80
N GLY A 29 -6.61 3.05 11.53
CA GLY A 29 -6.66 4.31 10.79
C GLY A 29 -7.73 5.27 11.30
N GLU A 30 -8.95 4.78 11.58
CA GLU A 30 -10.06 5.58 12.12
C GLU A 30 -9.74 6.17 13.51
N LEU A 31 -9.02 5.40 14.34
CA LEU A 31 -8.55 5.84 15.65
C LEU A 31 -7.32 6.78 15.58
N GLY A 32 -6.75 6.99 14.39
CA GLY A 32 -5.55 7.80 14.19
C GLY A 32 -4.26 7.16 14.72
N VAL A 33 -4.26 5.85 15.00
CA VAL A 33 -3.05 5.11 15.39
C VAL A 33 -2.10 5.00 14.19
N LEU A 34 -2.67 4.78 13.00
CA LEU A 34 -1.95 4.86 11.73
C LEU A 34 -2.34 6.17 11.05
N ALA A 35 -1.40 7.12 11.00
CA ALA A 35 -1.57 8.40 10.36
C ALA A 35 -1.29 8.29 8.84
N PRO A 36 -1.86 9.17 8.00
CA PRO A 36 -1.54 9.22 6.57
C PRO A 36 -0.03 9.34 6.28
N GLU A 37 0.71 10.00 7.18
CA GLU A 37 2.15 10.22 7.09
C GLU A 37 2.98 8.95 7.34
N ASP A 38 2.43 7.94 8.03
CA ASP A 38 3.11 6.66 8.29
C ASP A 38 3.29 5.86 7.00
N ARG A 39 2.44 6.12 5.99
CA ARG A 39 2.52 5.53 4.65
C ARG A 39 2.63 4.01 4.69
N VAL A 40 1.71 3.34 5.38
CA VAL A 40 1.68 1.87 5.49
C VAL A 40 0.49 1.23 4.76
N GLU A 41 0.64 -0.03 4.35
CA GLU A 41 -0.38 -0.86 3.70
C GLU A 41 -0.50 -2.22 4.40
N LEU A 42 -1.69 -2.83 4.35
CA LEU A 42 -1.90 -4.19 4.87
C LEU A 42 -1.69 -5.21 3.76
N LEU A 43 -0.67 -6.07 3.88
CA LEU A 43 -0.40 -7.17 2.96
C LEU A 43 -0.36 -8.50 3.71
N GLU A 44 -1.27 -9.42 3.35
CA GLU A 44 -1.39 -10.76 3.95
C GLU A 44 -1.48 -10.76 5.48
N GLY A 45 -1.99 -9.69 6.10
CA GLY A 45 -2.06 -9.54 7.56
C GLY A 45 -0.85 -8.86 8.20
N TRP A 46 0.11 -8.38 7.41
CA TRP A 46 1.22 -7.53 7.85
C TRP A 46 0.98 -6.07 7.50
N ILE A 47 1.24 -5.18 8.44
CA ILE A 47 1.32 -3.73 8.16
C ILE A 47 2.75 -3.46 7.70
N VAL A 48 2.91 -3.03 6.45
CA VAL A 48 4.22 -2.79 5.81
C VAL A 48 4.31 -1.38 5.27
N GLU A 49 5.52 -0.85 5.15
CA GLU A 49 5.73 0.45 4.50
C GLU A 49 5.36 0.42 3.02
N LYS A 50 4.66 1.46 2.57
CA LYS A 50 4.31 1.69 1.18
C LYS A 50 5.57 2.04 0.39
N MET A 51 5.74 1.39 -0.77
CA MET A 51 6.85 1.66 -1.66
C MET A 51 6.91 3.14 -2.08
N ASN A 52 8.12 3.71 -2.06
CA ASN A 52 8.35 5.06 -2.57
C ASN A 52 8.29 5.12 -4.10
N HIS A 53 7.55 6.09 -4.63
CA HIS A 53 7.46 6.33 -6.07
C HIS A 53 8.68 7.12 -6.56
N ARG A 54 9.44 6.52 -7.49
CA ARG A 54 10.51 7.19 -8.23
C ARG A 54 9.96 7.79 -9.53
N PRO A 55 10.61 8.80 -10.13
CA PRO A 55 10.11 9.43 -11.36
C PRO A 55 9.83 8.45 -12.51
N ALA A 56 10.70 7.46 -12.71
CA ALA A 56 10.50 6.41 -13.72
C ALA A 56 9.25 5.56 -13.44
N HIS A 57 9.02 5.20 -12.17
CA HIS A 57 7.81 4.49 -11.76
C HIS A 57 6.55 5.34 -12.01
N GLY A 58 6.56 6.61 -11.62
CA GLY A 58 5.45 7.53 -11.85
C GLY A 58 5.14 7.73 -13.34
N TYR A 59 6.17 7.80 -14.19
CA TYR A 59 5.99 7.87 -15.64
C TYR A 59 5.31 6.61 -16.19
N ALA A 60 5.81 5.42 -15.81
CA ALA A 60 5.25 4.15 -16.28
C ALA A 60 3.78 4.00 -15.88
N VAL A 61 3.45 4.27 -14.61
CA VAL A 61 2.08 4.26 -14.08
C VAL A 61 1.18 5.20 -14.90
N ARG A 62 1.60 6.45 -15.11
CA ARG A 62 0.80 7.43 -15.85
C ARG A 62 0.61 7.03 -17.31
N TYR A 63 1.67 6.58 -17.98
CA TYR A 63 1.62 6.17 -19.37
C TYR A 63 0.66 4.98 -19.57
N LEU A 64 0.79 3.95 -18.75
CA LEU A 64 -0.05 2.75 -18.82
C LEU A 64 -1.50 3.05 -18.45
N ASN A 65 -1.74 3.86 -17.41
CA ASN A 65 -3.11 4.23 -17.03
C ASN A 65 -3.82 5.02 -18.14
N ASN A 66 -3.12 5.97 -18.78
CA ASN A 66 -3.67 6.73 -19.91
C ASN A 66 -4.00 5.84 -21.12
N TRP A 67 -3.18 4.82 -21.38
CA TRP A 67 -3.47 3.85 -22.43
C TRP A 67 -4.66 2.96 -22.06
N LEU A 68 -4.67 2.42 -20.84
CA LEU A 68 -5.70 1.49 -20.37
C LEU A 68 -7.10 2.11 -20.43
N VAL A 69 -7.26 3.34 -19.91
CA VAL A 69 -8.55 4.04 -19.89
C VAL A 69 -9.14 4.20 -21.31
N ARG A 70 -8.31 4.31 -22.36
CA ARG A 70 -8.78 4.47 -23.74
C ARG A 70 -9.28 3.18 -24.38
N VAL A 71 -8.89 2.02 -23.86
CA VAL A 71 -9.25 0.70 -24.40
C VAL A 71 -10.32 0.00 -23.56
N LEU A 72 -10.73 0.59 -22.44
CA LEU A 72 -11.77 0.03 -21.58
C LEU A 72 -13.15 0.05 -22.26
N PRO A 73 -13.98 -0.99 -22.08
CA PRO A 73 -15.35 -0.98 -22.57
C PRO A 73 -16.19 0.12 -21.90
N VAL A 74 -17.29 0.49 -22.56
CA VAL A 74 -18.27 1.43 -21.99
C VAL A 74 -18.77 0.89 -20.64
N GLY A 75 -18.79 1.77 -19.63
CA GLY A 75 -19.24 1.45 -18.27
C GLY A 75 -18.13 0.94 -17.33
N TRP A 76 -16.90 0.75 -17.80
CA TRP A 76 -15.77 0.34 -16.95
C TRP A 76 -15.01 1.55 -16.41
N LEU A 77 -14.52 1.44 -15.16
CA LEU A 77 -13.70 2.45 -14.51
C LEU A 77 -12.32 1.86 -14.16
N ALA A 78 -11.25 2.55 -14.53
CA ALA A 78 -9.90 2.20 -14.09
C ALA A 78 -9.64 2.80 -12.70
N GLN A 79 -9.17 1.97 -11.76
CA GLN A 79 -8.58 2.44 -10.50
C GLN A 79 -7.09 2.08 -10.50
N CYS A 80 -6.25 3.04 -10.16
CA CYS A 80 -4.81 2.87 -10.16
C CYS A 80 -4.24 3.31 -8.81
N GLN A 81 -3.51 2.41 -8.14
CA GLN A 81 -2.84 2.66 -6.86
C GLN A 81 -3.77 3.06 -5.70
N LEU A 82 -5.05 2.74 -5.79
CA LEU A 82 -6.01 2.85 -4.70
C LEU A 82 -6.07 1.53 -3.92
N PRO A 83 -6.36 1.57 -2.60
CA PRO A 83 -6.52 0.36 -1.80
C PRO A 83 -7.64 -0.53 -2.36
N ILE A 84 -7.41 -1.84 -2.32
CA ILE A 84 -8.44 -2.85 -2.61
C ILE A 84 -8.45 -3.87 -1.48
N ALA A 85 -9.65 -4.27 -1.05
CA ALA A 85 -9.84 -5.38 -0.13
C ALA A 85 -10.56 -6.48 -0.90
N THR A 86 -10.04 -7.70 -0.81
CA THR A 86 -10.73 -8.91 -1.27
C THR A 86 -11.32 -9.58 -0.04
N ASP A 87 -12.61 -9.83 -0.09
CA ASP A 87 -13.37 -10.66 0.84
C ASP A 87 -12.91 -12.13 0.85
#